data_AF-A0A4T2H4Q8-F1
#
_entry.id   AF-A0A4T2H4Q8-F1
#
_cell.length_a   1.000
_cell.length_b   1.000
_cell.length_c   1.000
_cell.angle_alpha   90.00
_cell.angle_beta   90.00
_cell.angle_gamma   90.00
#
_symmetry.space_group_name_H-M   'P 1'
#
loop_
_entity.id
_entity.type
_entity.pdbx_description
1 polymer ?
#
loop_
_entity_poly.entity_id
_entity_poly.type
_entity_poly.pdbx_seq_one_letter_code
_entity_poly.pdbx_strand_id
1 'polypeptide(L)'
;MVREADGNPRVLEKLLGLDEGSLGEYPIMIEPREVSNLRIPSGNEGGSKDNIQWRPGGLTYPGGVPEAVIDPVPTDALNITKLW
;
A
#
# COMPACT_ATOMS: atom_id res chain seq x y z
N MET A 1 8.29 4.00 -8.57
CA MET A 1 8.04 4.59 -7.24
C MET A 1 9.25 4.57 -6.29
N VAL A 2 9.74 3.45 -5.74
CA VAL A 2 10.89 3.50 -4.79
C VAL A 2 12.12 4.19 -5.38
N ARG A 3 12.51 3.84 -6.61
CA ARG A 3 13.61 4.52 -7.33
C ARG A 3 13.33 6.00 -7.60
N GLU A 4 12.08 6.36 -7.86
CA GLU A 4 11.70 7.77 -8.10
C GLU A 4 11.70 8.60 -6.82
N ALA A 5 11.44 7.96 -5.68
CA ALA A 5 11.49 8.61 -4.38
C ALA A 5 12.92 8.93 -3.93
N ASP A 6 13.92 8.25 -4.48
CA ASP A 6 15.36 8.50 -4.24
C ASP A 6 15.71 8.65 -2.75
N GLY A 7 15.19 7.73 -1.92
CA GLY A 7 15.41 7.73 -0.47
C GLY A 7 14.61 8.77 0.31
N ASN A 8 13.70 9.52 -0.32
CA ASN A 8 12.83 10.49 0.35
C ASN A 8 11.42 9.90 0.61
N PRO A 9 11.05 9.62 1.89
CA PRO A 9 9.74 9.07 2.22
C PRO A 9 8.57 9.99 1.83
N ARG A 10 8.74 11.31 1.86
CA ARG A 10 7.68 12.28 1.51
C ARG A 10 7.34 12.22 0.02
N VAL A 11 8.32 11.94 -0.83
CA VAL A 11 8.09 11.72 -2.27
C VAL A 11 7.35 10.41 -2.48
N LEU A 12 7.74 9.34 -1.77
CA LEU A 12 7.08 8.04 -1.88
C LEU A 12 5.61 8.09 -1.43
N GLU A 13 5.32 8.78 -0.33
CA GLU A 13 3.95 9.00 0.15
C GLU A 13 3.10 9.69 -0.91
N LYS A 14 3.60 10.77 -1.50
CA LYS A 14 2.88 11.49 -2.56
C LYS A 14 2.61 10.62 -3.78
N LEU A 15 3.57 9.79 -4.19
CA LEU A 15 3.39 8.85 -5.31
C LEU A 15 2.33 7.78 -5.00
N LEU A 16 2.27 7.30 -3.75
CA LEU A 16 1.30 6.31 -3.30
C LEU A 16 -0.08 6.91 -2.99
N GLY A 17 -0.15 8.22 -2.76
CA GLY A 17 -1.38 8.89 -2.34
C GLY A 17 -1.59 9.00 -0.84
N LEU A 18 -0.54 8.82 -0.06
CA LEU A 18 -0.61 8.84 1.40
C LEU A 18 -0.47 10.27 1.93
N ASP A 19 -1.03 10.49 3.12
CA ASP A 19 -0.82 11.74 3.84
C ASP A 19 0.65 11.85 4.28
N GLU A 20 1.17 13.07 4.32
CA GLU A 20 2.54 13.34 4.76
C GLU A 20 2.77 12.81 6.18
N GLY A 21 3.80 11.99 6.36
CA GLY A 21 4.17 11.40 7.65
C GLY A 21 3.77 9.93 7.79
N SER A 22 2.86 9.43 6.94
CA SER A 22 2.29 8.07 7.01
C SER A 22 3.32 6.94 7.01
N LEU A 23 4.43 7.10 6.29
CA LEU A 23 5.52 6.11 6.19
C LEU A 23 6.64 6.33 7.20
N GLY A 24 6.62 7.41 7.97
CA GLY A 24 7.73 7.80 8.85
C GLY A 24 9.02 8.06 8.06
N GLU A 25 10.18 7.84 8.70
CA GLU A 25 11.50 8.12 8.10
C GLU A 25 12.15 6.88 7.46
N TYR A 26 11.75 5.67 7.89
CA TYR A 26 12.36 4.40 7.49
C TYR A 26 11.28 3.41 7.03
N PRO A 27 10.69 3.61 5.85
CA PRO A 27 9.65 2.74 5.34
C PRO A 27 10.15 1.31 5.13
N ILE A 28 9.23 0.38 5.37
CA ILE A 28 9.40 -1.04 5.05
C ILE A 28 8.46 -1.40 3.91
N MET A 29 8.95 -2.23 3.00
CA MET A 29 8.13 -2.89 1.99
C MET A 29 7.81 -4.30 2.46
N ILE A 30 6.52 -4.64 2.44
CA ILE A 30 6.00 -5.96 2.76
C ILE A 30 5.54 -6.60 1.47
N GLU A 31 6.14 -7.73 1.11
CA GLU A 31 5.78 -8.49 -0.08
C GLU A 31 5.42 -9.93 0.32
N PRO A 32 4.22 -10.42 0.00
CA PRO A 32 3.87 -11.81 0.24
C PRO A 32 4.59 -12.73 -0.77
N ARG A 33 5.12 -13.86 -0.31
CA ARG A 33 5.75 -14.85 -1.20
C ARG A 33 4.77 -15.50 -2.18
N GLU A 34 3.51 -15.63 -1.76
CA GLU A 34 2.42 -16.11 -2.57
C GLU A 34 1.17 -15.26 -2.35
N VAL A 35 0.38 -15.06 -3.41
CA VAL A 35 -0.84 -14.26 -3.39
C VAL A 35 -2.05 -15.17 -3.60
N SER A 36 -2.99 -15.11 -2.67
CA SER A 36 -4.26 -15.85 -2.73
C SER A 36 -5.44 -14.89 -2.83
N ASN A 37 -6.40 -15.24 -3.70
CA ASN A 37 -7.69 -14.54 -3.83
C ASN A 37 -7.57 -13.04 -4.15
N LEU A 38 -6.69 -12.70 -5.10
CA LEU A 38 -6.52 -11.33 -5.59
C LEU A 38 -7.81 -10.81 -6.22
N ARG A 39 -8.32 -9.68 -5.74
CA ARG A 39 -9.58 -9.10 -6.19
C ARG A 39 -9.60 -7.58 -6.01
N ILE A 40 -10.49 -6.92 -6.75
CA ILE A 40 -10.76 -5.48 -6.57
C ILE A 40 -11.48 -5.28 -5.23
N PRO A 41 -11.06 -4.30 -4.40
CA PRO A 41 -11.73 -4.01 -3.14
C PRO A 41 -13.19 -3.61 -3.36
N SER A 42 -14.06 -4.10 -2.48
CA SER A 42 -15.50 -3.80 -2.50
C SER A 42 -15.87 -2.57 -1.68
N GLY A 43 -15.00 -2.12 -0.78
CA GLY A 43 -15.27 -1.09 0.21
C GLY A 43 -15.82 -1.64 1.52
N ASN A 44 -16.13 -2.95 1.59
CA ASN A 44 -16.57 -3.62 2.81
C ASN A 44 -15.42 -4.24 3.62
N GLU A 45 -14.17 -4.08 3.16
CA GLU A 45 -12.99 -4.49 3.89
C GLU A 45 -12.78 -3.58 5.11
N GLY A 46 -12.21 -4.14 6.19
CA GLY A 46 -12.09 -3.43 7.48
C GLY A 46 -11.33 -2.10 7.40
N GLY A 47 -10.38 -1.96 6.46
CA GLY A 47 -9.62 -0.72 6.24
C GLY A 47 -10.28 0.30 5.32
N SER A 48 -11.38 -0.07 4.64
CA SER A 48 -12.03 0.79 3.63
C SER A 48 -13.25 1.53 4.16
N LYS A 49 -14.00 0.91 5.08
CA LYS A 49 -15.34 1.39 5.50
C LYS A 49 -15.34 2.80 6.10
N ASP A 50 -14.32 3.13 6.88
CA ASP A 50 -14.20 4.44 7.56
C ASP A 50 -13.10 5.32 6.93
N ASN A 51 -12.49 4.87 5.82
CA ASN A 51 -11.40 5.58 5.16
C ASN A 51 -11.93 6.46 4.01
N ILE A 52 -11.90 7.78 4.20
CA ILE A 52 -12.32 8.76 3.19
C ILE A 52 -11.41 8.80 1.95
N GLN A 53 -10.24 8.16 1.97
CA GLN A 53 -9.38 8.03 0.80
C GLN A 53 -9.80 6.87 -0.11
N TRP A 54 -10.52 5.86 0.40
CA TRP A 54 -10.93 4.73 -0.43
C TRP A 54 -11.97 5.13 -1.48
N ARG A 55 -11.81 4.65 -2.72
CA ARG A 55 -12.74 4.88 -3.84
C ARG A 55 -12.94 3.58 -4.63
N PRO A 56 -14.15 3.34 -5.18
CA PRO A 56 -14.33 2.25 -6.13
C PRO A 56 -13.47 2.47 -7.38
N GLY A 57 -12.96 1.39 -7.98
CA GLY A 57 -12.20 1.43 -9.24
C GLY A 57 -10.83 0.76 -9.20
N GLY A 58 -10.37 0.29 -8.03
CA GLY A 58 -9.10 -0.42 -7.90
C GLY A 58 -7.88 0.49 -8.07
N LEU A 59 -7.99 1.74 -7.61
CA LEU A 59 -6.93 2.73 -7.64
C LEU A 59 -6.87 3.48 -6.29
N THR A 60 -5.67 3.76 -5.80
CA THR A 60 -5.48 4.62 -4.63
C THR A 60 -5.92 6.06 -4.92
N TYR A 61 -6.35 6.79 -3.88
CA TYR A 61 -6.71 8.20 -3.98
C TYR A 61 -6.18 9.01 -2.78
N PRO A 62 -5.47 10.14 -3.00
CA PRO A 62 -4.88 10.57 -4.27
C PRO A 62 -3.82 9.55 -4.79
N GLY A 63 -3.12 9.78 -5.89
CA GLY A 63 -2.03 8.89 -6.34
C GLY A 63 -2.36 8.01 -7.55
N GLY A 64 -3.53 7.38 -7.59
CA GLY A 64 -3.99 6.64 -8.78
C GLY A 64 -3.16 5.38 -9.07
N VAL A 65 -2.58 4.77 -8.04
CA VAL A 65 -1.82 3.51 -8.14
C VAL A 65 -2.80 2.33 -8.12
N PRO A 66 -2.61 1.26 -8.92
CA PRO A 66 -3.42 0.05 -8.83
C PRO A 66 -3.51 -0.49 -7.40
N GLU A 67 -4.74 -0.69 -6.92
CA GLU A 67 -5.06 -1.21 -5.60
C GLU A 67 -5.88 -2.50 -5.73
N ALA A 68 -5.52 -3.50 -4.94
CA ALA A 68 -6.21 -4.77 -4.83
C ALA A 68 -6.18 -5.27 -3.39
N VAL A 69 -7.07 -6.21 -3.07
CA VAL A 69 -7.08 -6.93 -1.79
C VAL A 69 -6.79 -8.41 -2.02
N ILE A 70 -6.14 -9.01 -1.05
CA ILE A 70 -5.78 -10.42 -1.01
C ILE A 70 -6.26 -11.02 0.31
N ASP A 71 -6.18 -12.33 0.45
CA ASP A 71 -6.41 -12.96 1.75
C ASP A 71 -5.24 -12.67 2.71
N PRO A 72 -5.47 -12.66 4.04
CA PRO A 72 -4.41 -12.43 5.02
C PRO A 72 -3.24 -13.39 4.87
N VAL A 73 -2.02 -12.86 4.93
CA VAL A 73 -0.78 -13.63 4.73
C VAL A 73 -0.09 -13.84 6.08
N PRO A 74 0.28 -15.08 6.46
CA PRO A 74 1.11 -15.34 7.64
C PRO A 74 2.43 -14.58 7.60
N THR A 75 2.91 -14.12 8.74
CA THR A 75 4.10 -13.25 8.81
C THR A 75 5.39 -13.95 8.38
N ASP A 76 5.49 -15.27 8.57
CA ASP A 76 6.60 -16.11 8.12
C ASP A 76 6.61 -16.36 6.60
N ALA A 77 5.51 -16.04 5.92
CA ALA A 77 5.35 -16.07 4.47
C ALA A 77 5.56 -14.69 3.80
N LEU A 78 6.06 -13.70 4.54
CA LEU A 78 6.39 -12.37 4.01
C LEU A 78 7.89 -12.23 3.73
N ASN A 79 8.20 -11.49 2.67
CA ASN A 79 9.49 -10.85 2.47
C ASN A 79 9.38 -9.42 3.00
N ILE A 80 10.22 -9.08 3.99
CA ILE A 80 10.23 -7.75 4.61
C ILE A 80 11.54 -7.08 4.22
N THR A 81 11.44 -5.94 3.52
CA THR A 81 12.60 -5.18 3.04
C THR A 81 12.58 -3.78 3.62
N LYS A 82 13.68 -3.36 4.26
CA LYS A 82 13.91 -1.94 4.56
C LYS A 82 14.32 -1.24 3.27
N LEU A 83 13.67 -0.13 2.95
CA LEU A 83 13.92 0.54 1.68
C LEU A 83 15.24 1.35 1.68
N TRP A 84 15.63 1.88 2.84
CA TRP A 84 16.92 2.55 3.11
C TRP A 84 17.28 2.47 4.60
#